data_AF-A0A846CB45-F1
#
_entry.id   AF-A0A846CB45-F1
#
_cell.length_a   1.000
_cell.length_b   1.000
_cell.length_c   1.000
_cell.angle_alpha   90.00
_cell.angle_beta   90.00
_cell.angle_gamma   90.00
#
_symmetry.space_group_name_H-M   'P 1'
#
loop_
_entity.id
_entity.type
_entity.pdbx_description
1 polymer ?
#
loop_
_entity_poly.entity_id
_entity_poly.type
_entity_poly.pdbx_seq_one_letter_code
_entity_poly.pdbx_strand_id
1 'polypeptide(L)'
;NHTLGFPGMNQLSCVVFLADTLEPGRGDTPELEHLRQLAQKNLYQAVWLTSDYTIKQLLGLHILIHPRILLTRNWFMEKAKKELHEHKSKQTIN
;
A
#
# COMPACT_ATOMS: atom_id res chain seq x y z
N ASN A 1 -15.53 0.32 4.44
CA ASN A 1 -14.84 0.14 3.13
C ASN A 1 -13.33 0.38 3.18
N HIS A 2 -12.68 0.35 4.35
CA HIS A 2 -11.22 0.53 4.46
C HIS A 2 -10.46 -0.79 4.56
N THR A 3 -11.04 -1.87 5.14
CA THR A 3 -10.31 -3.12 5.42
C THR A 3 -9.61 -3.76 4.20
N LEU A 4 -10.17 -3.64 3.00
CA LEU A 4 -9.59 -4.20 1.76
C LEU A 4 -9.17 -3.11 0.76
N GLY A 5 -9.40 -1.84 1.10
CA GLY A 5 -9.34 -0.73 0.17
C GLY A 5 -10.22 -0.90 -1.08
N PHE A 6 -10.00 -0.04 -2.07
CA PHE A 6 -10.54 -0.19 -3.43
C PHE A 6 -9.67 0.60 -4.44
N PRO A 7 -9.74 0.27 -5.75
CA PRO A 7 -9.07 1.04 -6.80
C PRO A 7 -9.49 2.51 -6.79
N GLY A 8 -8.54 3.44 -6.85
CA GLY A 8 -8.85 4.87 -6.92
C GLY A 8 -9.31 5.50 -5.61
N MET A 9 -8.98 4.90 -4.45
CA MET A 9 -9.17 5.56 -3.15
C MET A 9 -8.57 6.96 -3.15
N ASN A 10 -9.32 7.92 -2.62
CA ASN A 10 -8.82 9.25 -2.36
C ASN A 10 -7.81 9.25 -1.19
N GLN A 11 -7.08 10.35 -1.01
CA GLN A 11 -6.03 10.44 0.00
C GLN A 11 -6.52 10.13 1.42
N LEU A 12 -7.69 10.64 1.82
CA LEU A 12 -8.26 10.34 3.15
C LEU A 12 -8.53 8.84 3.31
N SER A 13 -9.09 8.19 2.30
CA SER A 13 -9.35 6.75 2.32
C SER A 13 -8.07 5.94 2.38
N CYS A 14 -7.02 6.37 1.68
CA CYS A 14 -5.68 5.77 1.78
C CYS A 14 -5.09 5.91 3.18
N VAL A 15 -5.20 7.09 3.81
CA VAL A 15 -4.72 7.31 5.18
C VAL A 15 -5.44 6.39 6.16
N VAL A 16 -6.78 6.29 6.07
CA VAL A 16 -7.57 5.41 6.95
C VAL A 16 -7.21 3.93 6.71
N PHE A 17 -7.05 3.50 5.45
CA PHE A 17 -6.59 2.14 5.11
C PHE A 17 -5.24 1.80 5.75
N LEU A 18 -4.26 2.70 5.63
CA LEU A 18 -2.92 2.49 6.18
C LEU A 18 -2.91 2.54 7.70
N ALA A 19 -3.65 3.46 8.31
CA ALA A 19 -3.74 3.56 9.77
C ALA A 19 -4.27 2.27 10.40
N ASP A 20 -5.35 1.70 9.86
CA ASP A 20 -5.94 0.43 10.35
C ASP A 20 -4.99 -0.78 10.17
N THR A 21 -4.24 -0.80 9.07
CA THR A 21 -3.33 -1.93 8.76
C THR A 21 -1.98 -1.84 9.47
N LEU A 22 -1.50 -0.62 9.75
CA LEU A 22 -0.15 -0.35 10.27
C LEU A 22 -0.12 0.17 11.71
N GLU A 23 -1.26 0.20 12.39
CA GLU A 23 -1.33 0.63 13.79
C GLU A 23 -0.32 -0.12 14.68
N PRO A 24 0.19 0.50 15.76
CA PRO A 24 1.18 -0.12 16.64
C PRO A 24 0.75 -1.49 17.18
N GLY A 25 -0.55 -1.68 17.43
CA GLY A 25 -1.12 -2.94 17.92
C GLY A 25 -0.97 -4.14 16.97
N ARG A 26 -0.54 -3.93 15.71
CA ARG A 26 -0.29 -5.00 14.72
C ARG A 26 1.10 -5.65 14.87
N GLY A 27 1.93 -5.15 15.79
CA GLY A 27 3.25 -5.70 16.11
C GLY A 27 4.42 -4.88 15.57
N ASP A 28 5.64 -5.26 15.92
CA ASP A 28 6.86 -4.45 15.71
C ASP A 28 7.93 -5.18 14.90
N THR A 29 7.51 -5.71 13.74
CA THR A 29 8.46 -6.35 12.82
C THR A 29 9.18 -5.30 11.96
N PRO A 30 10.40 -5.59 11.47
CA PRO A 30 11.10 -4.69 10.54
C PRO A 30 10.30 -4.39 9.27
N GLU A 31 9.49 -5.35 8.80
CA GLU A 31 8.65 -5.20 7.61
C GLU A 31 7.50 -4.20 7.88
N LEU A 32 6.85 -4.28 9.05
CA LEU A 32 5.83 -3.28 9.46
C LEU A 32 6.43 -1.90 9.70
N GLU A 33 7.61 -1.82 10.32
CA GLU A 33 8.29 -0.55 10.55
C GLU A 33 8.67 0.13 9.23
N HIS A 34 9.17 -0.64 8.25
CA HIS A 34 9.42 -0.14 6.90
C HIS A 34 8.14 0.43 6.25
N LEU A 35 7.01 -0.26 6.37
CA LEU A 35 5.73 0.21 5.81
C LEU A 35 5.25 1.49 6.50
N ARG A 36 5.43 1.62 7.82
CA ARG A 36 5.10 2.85 8.57
C ARG A 36 5.94 4.04 8.08
N GLN A 37 7.24 3.85 7.92
CA GLN A 37 8.13 4.88 7.41
C GLN A 37 7.80 5.26 5.96
N LEU A 38 7.42 4.27 5.14
CA LEU A 38 7.02 4.49 3.76
C LEU A 38 5.70 5.27 3.69
N ALA A 39 4.73 4.99 4.56
CA ALA A 39 3.45 5.69 4.61
C ALA A 39 3.60 7.20 4.82
N GLN A 40 4.65 7.63 5.54
CA GLN A 40 4.97 9.04 5.73
C GLN A 40 5.62 9.70 4.51
N LYS A 41 6.21 8.92 3.60
CA LYS A 41 6.98 9.40 2.45
C LYS A 41 6.21 9.34 1.13
N ASN A 42 5.45 8.26 0.92
CA ASN A 42 4.70 8.04 -0.29
C ASN A 42 3.44 7.22 0.00
N LEU A 43 2.31 7.93 0.02
CA LEU A 43 1.01 7.36 0.37
C LEU A 43 0.59 6.22 -0.57
N TYR A 44 0.78 6.38 -1.89
CA TYR A 44 0.33 5.39 -2.87
C TYR A 44 1.22 4.15 -2.91
N GLN A 45 2.53 4.34 -2.80
CA GLN A 45 3.46 3.23 -2.67
C GLN A 45 3.23 2.46 -1.36
N ALA A 46 2.91 3.15 -0.27
CA ALA A 46 2.55 2.50 0.98
C ALA A 46 1.29 1.63 0.84
N VAL A 47 0.20 2.14 0.23
CA VAL A 47 -1.02 1.33 0.01
C VAL A 47 -0.71 0.09 -0.82
N TRP A 48 0.12 0.20 -1.86
CA TRP A 48 0.56 -0.94 -2.64
C TRP A 48 1.32 -1.96 -1.77
N LEU A 49 2.41 -1.57 -1.11
CA LEU A 49 3.26 -2.52 -0.38
C LEU A 49 2.57 -3.09 0.86
N THR A 50 1.70 -2.33 1.51
CA THR A 50 0.83 -2.84 2.59
C THR A 50 -0.15 -3.90 2.04
N SER A 51 -0.70 -3.71 0.84
CA SER A 51 -1.54 -4.74 0.21
C SER A 51 -0.75 -6.01 -0.10
N ASP A 52 0.49 -5.90 -0.59
CA ASP A 52 1.39 -7.04 -0.81
C ASP A 52 1.69 -7.79 0.50
N TYR A 53 1.95 -7.04 1.58
CA TYR A 53 2.14 -7.60 2.92
C TYR A 53 0.91 -8.39 3.39
N THR A 54 -0.29 -7.80 3.30
CA THR A 54 -1.54 -8.49 3.67
C THR A 54 -1.75 -9.76 2.85
N ILE A 55 -1.58 -9.70 1.53
CA ILE A 55 -1.72 -10.88 0.66
C ILE A 55 -0.73 -11.98 1.05
N LYS A 56 0.53 -11.64 1.30
CA LYS A 56 1.57 -12.59 1.74
C LYS A 56 1.20 -13.28 3.06
N GLN A 57 0.67 -12.53 4.04
CA GLN A 57 0.19 -13.10 5.30
C GLN A 57 -0.96 -14.09 5.06
N LEU A 58 -1.98 -13.69 4.29
CA LEU A 58 -3.14 -14.55 3.99
C LEU A 58 -2.72 -15.83 3.24
N LEU A 59 -1.77 -15.73 2.30
CA LEU A 59 -1.21 -16.88 1.60
C LEU A 59 -0.48 -17.83 2.55
N GLY A 60 0.36 -17.31 3.45
CA GLY A 60 1.07 -18.13 4.45
C GLY A 60 0.12 -18.86 5.40
N LEU A 61 -1.03 -18.24 5.70
CA LEU A 61 -2.09 -18.82 6.52
C LEU A 61 -3.04 -19.76 5.76
N HIS A 62 -2.89 -19.91 4.43
CA HIS A 62 -3.76 -20.75 3.59
C HIS A 62 -5.25 -20.41 3.69
N ILE A 63 -5.59 -19.13 3.82
CA ILE A 63 -6.99 -18.67 3.92
C ILE A 63 -7.46 -17.93 2.66
N LEU A 64 -8.79 -17.86 2.50
CA LEU A 64 -9.42 -17.21 1.35
C LEU A 64 -9.04 -15.73 1.27
N ILE A 65 -8.74 -15.27 0.05
CA ILE A 65 -8.37 -13.89 -0.24
C ILE A 65 -9.49 -13.24 -1.02
N HIS A 66 -10.08 -12.19 -0.46
CA HIS A 66 -11.14 -11.46 -1.14
C HIS A 66 -10.56 -10.71 -2.37
N PRO A 67 -11.09 -10.88 -3.60
CA PRO A 67 -10.48 -10.34 -4.84
C PRO A 67 -10.18 -8.85 -4.83
N ARG A 68 -11.00 -8.05 -4.14
CA ARG A 68 -10.81 -6.61 -3.95
C ARG A 68 -9.41 -6.19 -3.48
N ILE A 69 -8.74 -6.94 -2.61
CA ILE A 69 -7.37 -6.55 -2.18
C ILE A 69 -6.37 -6.63 -3.34
N LEU A 70 -6.56 -7.58 -4.27
CA LEU A 70 -5.76 -7.69 -5.50
C LEU A 70 -6.01 -6.50 -6.43
N LEU A 71 -7.27 -6.07 -6.55
CA LEU A 71 -7.63 -4.90 -7.37
C LEU A 71 -7.04 -3.61 -6.79
N THR A 72 -7.14 -3.42 -5.46
CA THR A 72 -6.50 -2.31 -4.74
C THR A 72 -4.99 -2.32 -4.99
N ARG A 73 -4.33 -3.47 -4.76
CA ARG A 73 -2.89 -3.66 -4.96
C ARG A 73 -2.45 -3.29 -6.38
N ASN A 74 -3.11 -3.83 -7.40
CA ASN A 74 -2.72 -3.59 -8.79
C ASN A 74 -2.87 -2.12 -9.19
N TRP A 75 -3.97 -1.48 -8.79
CA TRP A 75 -4.22 -0.08 -9.12
C TRP A 75 -3.15 0.84 -8.49
N PHE A 76 -2.84 0.66 -7.20
CA PHE A 76 -1.83 1.47 -6.51
C PHE A 76 -0.41 1.17 -6.99
N MET A 77 -0.11 -0.08 -7.36
CA MET A 77 1.16 -0.44 -8.00
C MET A 77 1.39 0.35 -9.29
N GLU A 78 0.40 0.35 -10.19
CA GLU A 78 0.51 1.08 -11.45
C GLU A 78 0.63 2.58 -11.22
N LYS A 79 -0.18 3.14 -10.31
CA LYS A 79 -0.14 4.56 -9.98
C LYS A 79 1.22 4.99 -9.43
N ALA A 80 1.76 4.25 -8.46
CA ALA A 80 3.06 4.55 -7.85
C ALA A 80 4.22 4.44 -8.87
N LYS A 81 4.19 3.44 -9.76
CA LYS A 81 5.19 3.30 -10.83
C LYS A 81 5.15 4.47 -11.81
N LYS A 82 3.95 4.92 -12.21
CA LYS A 82 3.80 6.10 -13.09
C LYS A 82 4.38 7.36 -12.45
N GLU A 83 4.06 7.62 -11.19
CA GLU A 83 4.59 8.77 -10.46
C GLU A 83 6.12 8.74 -10.36
N LEU A 84 6.71 7.58 -10.09
CA LEU A 84 8.18 7.42 -10.06
C LEU A 84 8.83 7.71 -11.43
N HIS A 85 8.20 7.29 -12.53
CA HIS A 85 8.69 7.57 -13.88
C HIS A 85 8.62 9.07 -14.20
N GLU A 86 7.50 9.73 -13.89
CA GLU A 86 7.32 11.16 -14.13
C GLU A 86 8.33 12.02 -13.35
N HIS A 87 8.67 11.63 -12.11
CA HIS A 87 9.68 12.34 -11.32
C HIS A 87 11.10 12.17 -11.88
N LYS A 88 11.46 10.96 -12.35
CA LYS A 88 12.77 10.72 -12.98
C LYS A 88 12.93 11.52 -14.27
N SER A 89 11.91 11.55 -15.12
CA SER A 89 11.94 12.32 -16.37
C SER A 89 12.11 13.82 -16.13
N LYS A 90 11.50 14.38 -15.07
CA LYS A 90 11.67 15.80 -14.71
C LYS A 90 13.06 16.14 -14.17
N GLN A 91 13.75 15.19 -13.53
CA GLN A 91 15.12 15.40 -13.01
C GLN A 91 16.21 15.31 -14.09
N THR A 92 15.94 14.69 -15.24
CA THR A 92 16.91 14.57 -16.35
C THR A 92 16.88 15.77 -17.30
N ILE A 93 15.87 16.64 -17.20
CA ILE A 93 15.66 17.80 -18.09
C ILE A 93 16.21 19.11 -17.47
N ASN A 94 16.67 19.07 -16.22
CA ASN A 94 17.36 20.18 -15.53
C ASN A 94 18.83 19.82 -15.32
#